data_AF-A0A8D8AHA4-F1
#
_entry.id   AF-A0A8D8AHA4-F1
#
_cell.length_a   1.000
_cell.length_b   1.000
_cell.length_c   1.000
_cell.angle_alpha   90.00
_cell.angle_beta   90.00
_cell.angle_gamma   90.00
#
_symmetry.space_group_name_H-M   'P 1'
#
loop_
_entity.id
_entity.type
_entity.pdbx_description
1 polymer ?
#
loop_
_entity_poly.entity_id
_entity_poly.type
_entity_poly.pdbx_seq_one_letter_code
_entity_poly.pdbx_strand_id
1 'polypeptide(L)'
;MQRIAYIRRYCGSKSRAAAEIFPRSTVRRLNLPDSKCEEPSPAQPPGVRLNEMNIQLLSAGLHRQVFGDAAKLQKVDISKLESLRKELTRHGIPLDNPDIRPDVDFRLPQLKGVGIEEHFFNVAQEQSKPYRDLLEALVRGEVPSTPKEWSEEPGWTCYDPLRGAVSVPYPEDTALVFDVEVCVPAGAAPVMATALSPTRWYSWTSPRLISELPSGEHHRYQLDEFIPLESAPKDKQSDGKFSTPRVVVGHNVSYDRARIREQYWLKSTGLRFVDTMSLHVCVSGVTSYQRAMLKSSKELPLEDLSWSSQSSLNNLADVYSLYCDGAKLDKEKRNLFVEGTLPEIRAEFQSLMTYCAGDVAATKRVITKLFPLFLRRFPHPATLAGMLEVGNAYLPVNSNWPRYIQESDLAYEDLDIEAKHLLAQRADAACRLLHDAEFRKDLWLWDQDWSVQELKLKAAK
;
A
#
# COMPACT_ATOMS: atom_id res chain seq x y z
N MET A 1 22.38 15.40 43.81
CA MET A 1 21.01 15.66 44.31
C MET A 1 20.05 14.73 43.58
N GLN A 2 19.35 13.90 44.38
CA GLN A 2 18.08 13.21 44.13
C GLN A 2 17.92 12.34 42.86
N ARG A 3 18.31 11.07 43.00
CA ARG A 3 17.62 9.90 42.44
C ARG A 3 16.36 9.65 43.26
N ILE A 4 15.19 9.50 42.64
CA ILE A 4 13.99 8.96 43.28
C ILE A 4 13.69 7.60 42.65
N ALA A 5 14.06 6.56 43.38
CA ALA A 5 13.59 5.20 43.18
C ALA A 5 12.22 5.06 43.84
N TYR A 6 11.22 4.53 43.13
CA TYR A 6 9.96 4.11 43.73
C TYR A 6 9.77 2.62 43.49
N ILE A 7 10.30 1.83 44.42
CA ILE A 7 9.98 0.41 44.60
C ILE A 7 8.68 0.37 45.41
N ARG A 8 7.60 -0.21 44.86
CA ARG A 8 6.42 -0.59 45.66
C ARG A 8 6.44 -2.10 45.92
N ARG A 9 6.76 -2.44 47.17
CA ARG A 9 6.49 -3.71 47.83
C ARG A 9 4.99 -3.98 47.83
N TYR A 10 4.59 -5.19 47.43
CA TYR A 10 3.36 -5.83 47.93
C TYR A 10 3.68 -7.27 48.29
N CYS A 11 3.94 -7.50 49.58
CA CYS A 11 3.73 -8.80 50.19
C CYS A 11 3.25 -8.55 51.63
N GLY A 12 1.97 -8.84 51.86
CA GLY A 12 1.29 -8.77 53.16
C GLY A 12 0.36 -9.97 53.27
N SER A 13 0.48 -10.69 54.39
CA SER A 13 0.00 -12.05 54.64
C SER A 13 -1.53 -12.23 54.75
N LYS A 14 -2.01 -13.28 54.08
CA LYS A 14 -3.14 -14.21 54.35
C LYS A 14 -4.44 -13.69 55.01
N SER A 15 -5.53 -13.79 54.25
CA SER A 15 -6.82 -14.34 54.68
C SER A 15 -7.43 -15.15 53.53
N ARG A 16 -7.95 -16.35 53.82
CA ARG A 16 -8.59 -17.27 52.85
C ARG A 16 -9.94 -16.70 52.42
N ALA A 17 -10.08 -16.34 51.14
CA ALA A 17 -11.37 -16.24 50.46
C ALA A 17 -11.19 -16.66 48.99
N ALA A 18 -12.17 -17.41 48.47
CA ALA A 18 -12.15 -18.03 47.15
C ALA A 18 -11.86 -17.02 46.02
N ALA A 19 -10.97 -17.39 45.10
CA ALA A 19 -10.58 -16.57 43.97
C ALA A 19 -11.62 -16.67 42.83
N GLU A 20 -12.27 -15.55 42.49
CA GLU A 20 -12.97 -15.39 41.20
C GLU A 20 -11.94 -15.20 40.08
N ILE A 21 -12.12 -15.91 38.97
CA ILE A 21 -11.12 -16.16 37.91
C ILE A 21 -11.11 -15.09 36.79
N PHE A 22 -11.95 -14.04 36.84
CA PHE A 22 -11.95 -13.01 35.78
C PHE A 22 -12.05 -11.57 36.33
N PRO A 23 -11.20 -10.64 35.89
CA PRO A 23 -11.29 -9.24 36.28
C PRO A 23 -12.51 -8.58 35.60
N ARG A 24 -13.44 -8.05 36.40
CA ARG A 24 -14.55 -7.24 35.89
C ARG A 24 -14.02 -5.91 35.37
N SER A 25 -14.19 -5.71 34.07
CA SER A 25 -14.06 -4.42 33.37
C SER A 25 -14.83 -3.32 34.12
N THR A 26 -14.10 -2.29 34.57
CA THR A 26 -14.69 -1.08 35.16
C THR A 26 -14.82 0.00 34.09
N VAL A 27 -15.82 -0.16 33.21
CA VAL A 27 -16.29 0.97 32.39
C VAL A 27 -17.07 1.90 33.29
N ARG A 28 -16.49 3.05 33.64
CA ARG A 28 -17.24 4.18 34.22
C ARG A 28 -18.20 4.70 33.15
N ARG A 29 -19.48 4.32 33.21
CA ARG A 29 -20.54 5.05 32.52
C ARG A 29 -20.64 6.43 33.17
N LEU A 30 -20.37 7.46 32.38
CA LEU A 30 -20.74 8.84 32.71
C LEU A 30 -22.27 8.90 32.69
N ASN A 31 -22.89 9.07 33.86
CA ASN A 31 -24.30 9.43 33.95
C ASN A 31 -24.42 10.89 33.52
N LEU A 32 -25.03 11.12 32.36
CA LEU A 32 -25.52 12.45 31.98
C LEU A 32 -26.75 12.78 32.85
N PRO A 33 -26.92 14.03 33.31
CA PRO A 33 -28.08 14.42 34.09
C PRO A 33 -29.35 14.37 33.22
N ASP A 34 -30.43 13.81 33.78
CA ASP A 34 -31.77 13.82 33.21
C ASP A 34 -32.23 15.26 32.99
N SER A 35 -32.10 15.78 31.76
CA SER A 35 -32.85 16.96 31.35
C SER A 35 -34.25 16.51 30.96
N LYS A 36 -35.21 16.77 31.85
CA LYS A 36 -36.63 16.78 31.47
C LYS A 36 -36.85 17.96 30.53
N CYS A 37 -36.76 17.72 29.22
CA CYS A 37 -37.39 18.59 28.24
C CYS A 37 -38.85 18.15 28.13
N GLU A 38 -39.77 19.01 28.59
CA GLU A 38 -41.19 18.85 28.32
C GLU A 38 -41.41 18.87 26.80
N GLU A 39 -41.98 17.79 26.28
CA GLU A 39 -42.40 17.71 24.87
C GLU A 39 -43.63 18.61 24.66
N PRO A 40 -43.60 19.57 23.71
CA PRO A 40 -44.82 20.08 23.14
C PRO A 40 -45.46 19.01 22.26
N SER A 41 -46.78 18.86 22.38
CA SER A 41 -47.63 17.90 21.65
C SER A 41 -47.26 17.76 20.16
N PRO A 42 -47.36 16.55 19.56
CA PRO A 42 -47.04 16.36 18.15
C PRO A 42 -48.16 16.92 17.27
N ALA A 43 -48.05 18.19 16.88
CA ALA A 43 -48.59 18.64 15.62
C ALA A 43 -47.76 17.97 14.52
N GLN A 44 -48.39 17.14 13.66
CA GLN A 44 -47.69 16.40 12.62
C GLN A 44 -46.86 17.35 11.73
N PRO A 45 -45.53 17.17 11.64
CA PRO A 45 -44.70 18.04 10.81
C PRO A 45 -45.04 17.82 9.34
N PRO A 46 -45.21 18.89 8.55
CA PRO A 46 -45.54 18.78 7.14
C PRO A 46 -44.40 18.10 6.37
N GLY A 47 -44.69 16.91 5.81
CA GLY A 47 -44.04 16.40 4.60
C GLY A 47 -42.85 15.44 4.76
N VAL A 48 -42.78 14.63 5.82
CA VAL A 48 -41.79 13.53 5.89
C VAL A 48 -42.01 12.58 4.72
N ARG A 49 -40.99 12.41 3.88
CA ARG A 49 -41.05 11.50 2.72
C ARG A 49 -40.79 10.07 3.20
N LEU A 50 -41.78 9.20 3.06
CA LEU A 50 -41.67 7.78 3.36
C LEU A 50 -41.81 6.97 2.07
N ASN A 51 -41.17 5.81 1.99
CA ASN A 51 -41.45 4.84 0.93
C ASN A 51 -42.61 3.90 1.30
N GLU A 52 -42.92 2.95 0.41
CA GLU A 52 -44.01 1.97 0.54
C GLU A 52 -43.84 0.99 1.72
N MET A 53 -42.67 0.99 2.37
CA MET A 53 -42.32 0.19 3.55
C MET A 53 -42.16 1.05 4.82
N ASN A 54 -42.65 2.29 4.81
CA ASN A 54 -42.53 3.27 5.91
C ASN A 54 -41.08 3.64 6.28
N ILE A 55 -40.12 3.47 5.37
CA ILE A 55 -38.74 3.91 5.59
C ILE A 55 -38.64 5.39 5.22
N GLN A 56 -38.11 6.20 6.14
CA GLN A 56 -37.84 7.62 5.90
C GLN A 56 -36.78 7.80 4.81
N LEU A 57 -37.16 8.57 3.79
CA LEU A 57 -36.32 8.96 2.66
C LEU A 57 -35.66 10.31 2.92
N LEU A 58 -34.78 10.73 2.01
CA LEU A 58 -34.21 12.07 2.02
C LEU A 58 -35.30 13.15 2.06
N SER A 59 -35.01 14.23 2.80
CA SER A 59 -35.84 15.44 2.86
C SER A 59 -36.15 15.94 1.45
N ALA A 60 -37.31 16.58 1.26
CA ALA A 60 -37.72 17.04 -0.07
C ALA A 60 -36.71 18.00 -0.71
N GLY A 61 -36.05 18.83 0.11
CA GLY A 61 -35.00 19.75 -0.33
C GLY A 61 -33.76 19.03 -0.86
N LEU A 62 -33.24 18.04 -0.12
CA LEU A 62 -32.09 17.25 -0.56
C LEU A 62 -32.43 16.36 -1.75
N HIS A 63 -33.62 15.75 -1.75
CA HIS A 63 -34.06 14.91 -2.85
C HIS A 63 -34.10 15.68 -4.18
N ARG A 64 -34.65 16.91 -4.20
CA ARG A 64 -34.64 17.76 -5.39
C ARG A 64 -33.24 18.12 -5.85
N GLN A 65 -32.32 18.38 -4.91
CA GLN A 65 -30.92 18.70 -5.26
C GLN A 65 -30.17 17.52 -5.87
N VAL A 66 -30.50 16.29 -5.47
CA VAL A 66 -29.79 15.07 -5.88
C VAL A 66 -30.40 14.42 -7.13
N PHE A 67 -31.73 14.37 -7.20
CA PHE A 67 -32.47 13.64 -8.24
C PHE A 67 -33.29 14.57 -9.17
N GLY A 68 -33.25 15.88 -8.94
CA GLY A 68 -34.07 16.85 -9.66
C GLY A 68 -35.56 16.68 -9.40
N ASP A 69 -36.37 17.36 -10.21
CA ASP A 69 -37.84 17.23 -10.19
C ASP A 69 -38.34 16.02 -11.01
N ALA A 70 -37.45 15.33 -11.72
CA ALA A 70 -37.76 14.28 -12.68
C ALA A 70 -37.68 12.85 -12.11
N ALA A 71 -37.57 12.69 -10.79
CA ALA A 71 -37.60 11.37 -10.16
C ALA A 71 -38.96 10.71 -10.42
N LYS A 72 -39.06 9.95 -11.51
CA LYS A 72 -40.21 9.11 -11.82
C LYS A 72 -40.32 8.08 -10.70
N LEU A 73 -41.29 8.27 -9.80
CA LEU A 73 -41.74 7.22 -8.90
C LEU A 73 -42.18 6.05 -9.77
N GLN A 74 -41.34 5.04 -9.91
CA GLN A 74 -41.74 3.78 -10.50
C GLN A 74 -42.78 3.18 -9.58
N LYS A 75 -44.03 3.09 -10.05
CA LYS A 75 -45.09 2.42 -9.29
C LYS A 75 -44.72 0.95 -9.18
N VAL A 76 -44.47 0.50 -7.95
CA VAL A 76 -44.19 -0.90 -7.66
C VAL A 76 -45.51 -1.68 -7.68
N ASP A 77 -45.48 -2.89 -8.23
CA ASP A 77 -46.62 -3.80 -8.23
C ASP A 77 -47.06 -4.15 -6.79
N ILE A 78 -48.37 -4.09 -6.54
CA ILE A 78 -49.00 -4.31 -5.24
C ILE A 78 -48.70 -5.72 -4.73
N SER A 79 -48.75 -6.73 -5.60
CA SER A 79 -48.47 -8.13 -5.21
C SER A 79 -47.04 -8.31 -4.71
N LYS A 80 -46.08 -7.60 -5.33
CA LYS A 80 -44.68 -7.61 -4.90
C LYS A 80 -44.49 -6.90 -3.56
N LEU A 81 -45.20 -5.79 -3.33
CA LEU A 81 -45.17 -5.08 -2.06
C LEU A 81 -45.67 -5.97 -0.91
N GLU A 82 -46.80 -6.67 -1.09
CA GLU A 82 -47.34 -7.59 -0.09
C GLU A 82 -46.36 -8.73 0.24
N SER A 83 -45.74 -9.32 -0.78
CA SER A 83 -44.72 -10.35 -0.59
C SER A 83 -43.53 -9.84 0.22
N LEU A 84 -43.03 -8.64 -0.08
CA LEU A 84 -41.91 -8.03 0.64
C LEU A 84 -42.29 -7.72 2.09
N ARG A 85 -43.50 -7.18 2.32
CA ARG A 85 -43.99 -6.91 3.68
C ARG A 85 -44.05 -8.18 4.52
N LYS A 86 -44.59 -9.27 3.96
CA LYS A 86 -44.66 -10.57 4.64
C LYS A 86 -43.27 -11.10 5.01
N GLU A 87 -42.29 -10.98 4.12
CA GLU A 87 -40.92 -11.45 4.38
C GLU A 87 -40.24 -10.60 5.46
N LEU A 88 -40.40 -9.26 5.42
CA LEU A 88 -39.87 -8.37 6.47
C LEU A 88 -40.47 -8.70 7.84
N THR A 89 -41.79 -8.91 7.92
CA THR A 89 -42.45 -9.34 9.17
C THR A 89 -41.96 -10.70 9.64
N ARG A 90 -41.72 -11.65 8.73
CA ARG A 90 -41.17 -12.97 9.06
C ARG A 90 -39.78 -12.88 9.70
N HIS A 91 -38.95 -11.94 9.24
CA HIS A 91 -37.63 -11.66 9.84
C HIS A 91 -37.70 -10.76 11.08
N GLY A 92 -38.91 -10.47 11.60
CA GLY A 92 -39.11 -9.68 12.81
C GLY A 92 -38.87 -8.18 12.63
N ILE A 93 -38.91 -7.67 11.40
CA ILE A 93 -38.78 -6.24 11.11
C ILE A 93 -40.17 -5.59 11.17
N PRO A 94 -40.47 -4.75 12.18
CA PRO A 94 -41.75 -4.07 12.29
C PRO A 94 -41.87 -3.01 11.20
N LEU A 95 -43.02 -2.97 10.52
CA LEU A 95 -43.35 -1.97 9.49
C LEU A 95 -44.26 -0.87 10.03
N ASP A 96 -44.92 -1.16 11.15
CA ASP A 96 -45.81 -0.24 11.84
C ASP A 96 -44.97 0.63 12.79
N ASN A 97 -45.29 1.92 12.85
CA ASN A 97 -44.62 2.94 13.67
C ASN A 97 -43.14 3.18 13.29
N PRO A 98 -42.86 3.79 12.12
CA PRO A 98 -41.50 4.15 11.76
C PRO A 98 -40.88 5.14 12.76
N ASP A 99 -39.60 4.94 13.09
CA ASP A 99 -38.81 5.89 13.88
C ASP A 99 -38.44 7.11 13.02
N ILE A 100 -39.28 8.14 13.06
CA ILE A 100 -39.13 9.36 12.26
C ILE A 100 -38.09 10.27 12.90
N ARG A 101 -37.05 10.60 12.13
CA ARG A 101 -36.02 11.57 12.48
C ARG A 101 -36.34 12.94 11.86
N PRO A 102 -35.83 14.05 12.43
CA PRO A 102 -36.03 15.38 11.84
C PRO A 102 -35.35 15.47 10.46
N ASP A 103 -36.01 16.15 9.53
CA ASP A 103 -35.47 16.39 8.19
C ASP A 103 -34.19 17.23 8.25
N VAL A 104 -33.22 16.89 7.41
CA VAL A 104 -31.98 17.65 7.24
C VAL A 104 -32.17 18.64 6.09
N ASP A 105 -31.97 19.93 6.37
CA ASP A 105 -31.91 20.99 5.37
C ASP A 105 -30.45 21.42 5.15
N PHE A 106 -29.83 20.89 4.10
CA PHE A 106 -28.47 21.20 3.70
C PHE A 106 -28.44 21.54 2.21
N ARG A 107 -27.68 22.58 1.85
CA ARG A 107 -27.47 22.98 0.45
C ARG A 107 -26.19 22.32 -0.07
N LEU A 108 -26.36 21.37 -0.98
CA LEU A 108 -25.27 20.70 -1.68
C LEU A 108 -24.63 21.65 -2.70
N PRO A 109 -23.31 21.55 -2.94
CA PRO A 109 -22.69 22.16 -4.11
C PRO A 109 -23.37 21.72 -5.40
N GLN A 110 -23.29 22.56 -6.43
CA GLN A 110 -23.88 22.23 -7.73
C GLN A 110 -23.27 20.94 -8.29
N LEU A 111 -24.14 20.00 -8.67
CA LEU A 111 -23.72 18.78 -9.34
C LEU A 111 -23.15 19.09 -10.72
N LYS A 112 -22.06 18.39 -11.06
CA LYS A 112 -21.44 18.40 -12.39
C LYS A 112 -22.15 17.39 -13.31
N GLY A 113 -23.41 17.62 -13.64
CA GLY A 113 -24.23 16.71 -14.46
C GLY A 113 -25.69 16.69 -14.04
N VAL A 114 -26.50 15.84 -14.69
CA VAL A 114 -27.94 15.72 -14.44
C VAL A 114 -28.25 14.91 -13.16
N GLY A 115 -27.34 14.02 -12.74
CA GLY A 115 -27.51 13.20 -11.55
C GLY A 115 -26.17 12.77 -10.92
N ILE A 116 -26.27 11.97 -9.86
CA ILE A 116 -25.10 11.52 -9.08
C ILE A 116 -24.10 10.74 -9.96
N GLU A 117 -24.58 9.84 -10.80
CA GLU A 117 -23.73 9.01 -11.66
C GLU A 117 -22.89 9.89 -12.61
N GLU A 118 -23.55 10.80 -13.33
CA GLU A 118 -22.86 11.72 -14.24
C GLU A 118 -21.93 12.68 -13.48
N HIS A 119 -22.32 13.12 -12.28
CA HIS A 119 -21.46 13.93 -11.43
C HIS A 119 -20.14 13.22 -11.10
N PHE A 120 -20.19 11.98 -10.62
CA PHE A 120 -18.98 11.22 -10.31
C PHE A 120 -18.17 10.88 -11.56
N PHE A 121 -18.82 10.58 -12.67
CA PHE A 121 -18.15 10.38 -13.94
C PHE A 121 -17.38 11.63 -14.35
N ASN A 122 -18.02 12.81 -14.34
CA ASN A 122 -17.41 14.07 -14.75
C ASN A 122 -16.28 14.51 -13.80
N VAL A 123 -16.45 14.37 -12.49
CA VAL A 123 -15.40 14.66 -11.51
C VAL A 123 -14.19 13.75 -11.74
N ALA A 124 -14.41 12.45 -11.88
CA ALA A 124 -13.32 11.50 -12.13
C ALA A 124 -12.65 11.73 -13.48
N GLN A 125 -13.42 12.09 -14.51
CA GLN A 125 -12.91 12.41 -15.84
C GLN A 125 -12.04 13.66 -15.79
N GLU A 126 -12.43 14.71 -15.07
CA GLU A 126 -11.63 15.93 -14.88
C GLU A 126 -10.29 15.63 -14.17
N GLN A 127 -10.31 14.78 -13.14
CA GLN A 127 -9.12 14.42 -12.37
C GLN A 127 -8.15 13.51 -13.15
N SER A 128 -8.68 12.51 -13.87
CA SER A 128 -7.86 11.47 -14.50
C SER A 128 -7.48 11.77 -15.96
N LYS A 129 -8.26 12.56 -16.70
CA LYS A 129 -8.03 12.80 -18.13
C LYS A 129 -6.61 13.29 -18.47
N PRO A 130 -6.04 14.30 -17.79
CA PRO A 130 -4.71 14.79 -18.14
C PRO A 130 -3.66 13.68 -18.05
N TYR A 131 -3.74 12.83 -17.04
CA TYR A 131 -2.82 11.70 -16.84
C TYR A 131 -3.10 10.55 -17.80
N ARG A 132 -4.38 10.27 -18.09
CA ARG A 132 -4.77 9.27 -19.10
C ARG A 132 -4.20 9.63 -20.47
N ASP A 133 -4.33 10.89 -20.88
CA ASP A 133 -3.83 11.36 -22.17
C ASP A 133 -2.30 11.22 -22.26
N LEU A 134 -1.58 11.50 -21.16
CA LEU A 134 -0.13 11.25 -21.05
C LEU A 134 0.23 9.77 -21.12
N LEU A 135 -0.51 8.89 -20.44
CA LEU A 135 -0.31 7.43 -20.48
C LEU A 135 -0.59 6.87 -21.87
N GLU A 136 -1.65 7.34 -22.54
CA GLU A 136 -1.95 6.95 -23.92
C GLU A 136 -0.84 7.38 -24.88
N ALA A 137 -0.32 8.62 -24.74
CA ALA A 137 0.81 9.09 -25.54
C ALA A 137 2.06 8.23 -25.28
N LEU A 138 2.35 7.92 -24.01
CA LEU A 138 3.44 7.04 -23.64
C LEU A 138 3.29 5.66 -24.27
N VAL A 139 2.12 5.05 -24.16
CA VAL A 139 1.84 3.70 -24.67
C VAL A 139 1.90 3.60 -26.20
N ARG A 140 1.45 4.64 -26.94
CA ARG A 140 1.48 4.66 -28.41
C ARG A 140 2.89 4.84 -29.00
N GLY A 141 3.80 5.49 -28.27
CA GLY A 141 5.17 5.72 -28.74
C GLY A 141 5.99 4.43 -28.84
N GLU A 142 6.76 4.32 -29.92
CA GLU A 142 7.81 3.30 -30.04
C GLU A 142 8.94 3.57 -29.05
N VAL A 143 9.67 2.53 -28.66
CA VAL A 143 10.81 2.67 -27.75
C VAL A 143 12.00 3.23 -28.54
N PRO A 144 12.56 4.39 -28.16
CA PRO A 144 13.79 4.91 -28.75
C PRO A 144 14.94 3.91 -28.63
N SER A 145 15.86 3.92 -29.59
CA SER A 145 17.05 3.06 -29.54
C SER A 145 17.83 3.29 -28.25
N THR A 146 18.12 2.22 -27.52
CA THR A 146 18.90 2.27 -26.28
C THR A 146 20.29 2.85 -26.54
N PRO A 147 20.79 3.77 -25.69
CA PRO A 147 22.17 4.24 -25.75
C PRO A 147 23.18 3.09 -25.70
N LYS A 148 24.27 3.22 -26.47
CA LYS A 148 25.37 2.23 -26.45
C LYS A 148 26.32 2.41 -25.28
N GLU A 149 26.42 3.63 -24.78
CA GLU A 149 27.30 4.04 -23.69
C GLU A 149 26.52 4.99 -22.78
N TRP A 150 26.65 4.78 -21.48
CA TRP A 150 25.98 5.56 -20.45
C TRP A 150 26.97 6.50 -19.77
N SER A 151 26.55 7.74 -19.56
CA SER A 151 27.31 8.76 -18.85
C SER A 151 27.46 8.40 -17.37
N GLU A 152 28.70 8.38 -16.91
CA GLU A 152 29.03 8.26 -15.49
C GLU A 152 28.92 9.60 -14.75
N GLU A 153 28.65 10.73 -15.42
CA GLU A 153 28.54 12.04 -14.75
C GLU A 153 27.44 12.08 -13.67
N PRO A 154 27.70 12.68 -12.48
CA PRO A 154 26.69 12.81 -11.44
C PRO A 154 25.44 13.58 -11.90
N GLY A 155 24.27 13.11 -11.47
CA GLY A 155 22.99 13.73 -11.81
C GLY A 155 22.37 13.15 -13.08
N TRP A 156 21.45 13.90 -13.69
CA TRP A 156 20.72 13.43 -14.87
C TRP A 156 21.49 13.68 -16.17
N THR A 157 21.53 12.67 -17.02
CA THR A 157 21.94 12.75 -18.42
C THR A 157 20.77 12.36 -19.32
N CYS A 158 20.46 13.21 -20.29
CA CYS A 158 19.49 12.98 -21.36
C CYS A 158 20.21 12.44 -22.59
N TYR A 159 19.71 11.35 -23.18
CA TYR A 159 20.22 10.79 -24.44
C TYR A 159 19.20 11.07 -25.54
N ASP A 160 19.45 12.18 -26.24
CA ASP A 160 18.61 12.62 -27.35
C ASP A 160 19.18 12.07 -28.67
N PRO A 161 18.36 11.47 -29.55
CA PRO A 161 18.82 10.93 -30.83
C PRO A 161 19.52 11.96 -31.75
N LEU A 162 19.19 13.24 -31.61
CA LEU A 162 19.74 14.33 -32.43
C LEU A 162 20.91 15.04 -31.73
N ARG A 163 20.84 15.21 -30.42
CA ARG A 163 21.84 15.99 -29.65
C ARG A 163 22.89 15.15 -28.94
N GLY A 164 22.70 13.84 -28.87
CA GLY A 164 23.55 12.94 -28.07
C GLY A 164 23.29 13.07 -26.57
N ALA A 165 24.30 12.73 -25.77
CA ALA A 165 24.23 12.78 -24.31
C ALA A 165 24.42 14.22 -23.80
N VAL A 166 23.44 14.73 -23.05
CA VAL A 166 23.45 16.10 -22.49
C VAL A 166 23.05 16.06 -21.02
N SER A 167 23.83 16.70 -20.15
CA SER A 167 23.48 16.85 -18.73
C SER A 167 22.28 17.78 -18.56
N VAL A 168 21.30 17.35 -17.75
CA VAL A 168 20.07 18.10 -17.46
C VAL A 168 19.81 18.11 -15.95
N PRO A 169 19.09 19.11 -15.39
CA PRO A 169 18.80 19.12 -13.96
C PRO A 169 17.76 18.07 -13.54
N TYR A 170 16.80 17.77 -14.43
CA TYR A 170 15.75 16.75 -14.30
C TYR A 170 15.15 16.45 -15.68
N PRO A 171 14.41 15.34 -15.87
CA PRO A 171 13.79 15.01 -17.14
C PRO A 171 12.69 16.01 -17.54
N GLU A 172 12.79 16.58 -18.74
CA GLU A 172 11.84 17.58 -19.26
C GLU A 172 10.48 17.00 -19.65
N ASP A 173 10.45 15.71 -20.04
CA ASP A 173 9.22 15.05 -20.48
C ASP A 173 8.23 14.84 -19.33
N THR A 174 6.94 14.90 -19.66
CA THR A 174 5.83 14.80 -18.69
C THR A 174 5.36 13.38 -18.46
N ALA A 175 5.77 12.42 -19.28
CA ALA A 175 5.43 11.00 -19.14
C ALA A 175 6.71 10.15 -19.22
N LEU A 176 6.98 9.39 -18.16
CA LEU A 176 8.19 8.60 -18.03
C LEU A 176 7.86 7.17 -17.58
N VAL A 177 8.61 6.19 -18.07
CA VAL A 177 8.80 4.91 -17.38
C VAL A 177 10.10 5.03 -16.60
N PHE A 178 10.11 4.63 -15.33
CA PHE A 178 11.20 4.92 -14.40
C PHE A 178 11.46 3.74 -13.47
N ASP A 179 12.74 3.53 -13.16
CA ASP A 179 13.23 2.49 -12.26
C ASP A 179 14.51 2.96 -11.55
N VAL A 180 14.69 2.57 -10.28
CA VAL A 180 15.79 2.99 -9.40
C VAL A 180 16.47 1.79 -8.77
N GLU A 181 17.80 1.80 -8.79
CA GLU A 181 18.63 0.82 -8.09
C GLU A 181 19.34 1.41 -6.87
N VAL A 182 19.46 0.57 -5.85
CA VAL A 182 20.01 0.88 -4.54
C VAL A 182 21.03 -0.19 -4.14
N CYS A 183 22.19 0.24 -3.64
CA CYS A 183 23.17 -0.67 -3.05
C CYS A 183 22.79 -0.96 -1.60
N VAL A 184 22.17 -2.13 -1.35
CA VAL A 184 21.61 -2.50 -0.04
C VAL A 184 22.65 -2.41 1.09
N PRO A 185 23.90 -2.88 0.93
CA PRO A 185 24.92 -2.76 1.98
C PRO A 185 25.34 -1.32 2.27
N ALA A 186 25.19 -0.40 1.31
CA ALA A 186 25.52 1.03 1.48
C ALA A 186 24.35 1.86 2.04
N GLY A 187 23.14 1.31 2.06
CA GLY A 187 21.94 1.93 2.62
C GLY A 187 20.76 1.97 1.64
N ALA A 188 19.83 2.90 1.87
CA ALA A 188 18.58 3.07 1.14
C ALA A 188 18.62 4.21 0.09
N ALA A 189 19.74 4.95 0.02
CA ALA A 189 19.93 6.03 -0.95
C ALA A 189 19.94 5.48 -2.39
N PRO A 190 19.40 6.23 -3.36
CA PRO A 190 19.49 5.85 -4.77
C PRO A 190 20.95 5.89 -5.23
N VAL A 191 21.33 4.89 -6.03
CA VAL A 191 22.68 4.76 -6.60
C VAL A 191 22.64 5.03 -8.10
N MET A 192 21.68 4.44 -8.81
CA MET A 192 21.48 4.59 -10.24
C MET A 192 19.98 4.65 -10.53
N ALA A 193 19.59 5.36 -11.58
CA ALA A 193 18.22 5.28 -12.08
C ALA A 193 18.17 5.43 -13.59
N THR A 194 17.15 4.83 -14.20
CA THR A 194 16.91 4.95 -15.63
C THR A 194 15.48 5.43 -15.87
N ALA A 195 15.31 6.33 -16.83
CA ALA A 195 14.01 6.76 -17.29
C ALA A 195 13.89 6.69 -18.81
N LEU A 196 12.68 6.41 -19.27
CA LEU A 196 12.33 6.36 -20.68
C LEU A 196 11.08 7.20 -20.91
N SER A 197 11.20 8.19 -21.78
CA SER A 197 10.08 8.96 -22.30
C SER A 197 9.62 8.39 -23.67
N PRO A 198 8.57 8.94 -24.30
CA PRO A 198 8.22 8.56 -25.67
C PRO A 198 9.32 8.85 -26.71
N THR A 199 10.27 9.74 -26.42
CA THR A 199 11.22 10.26 -27.43
C THR A 199 12.69 10.06 -27.08
N ARG A 200 13.03 9.87 -25.80
CA ARG A 200 14.42 9.87 -25.31
C ARG A 200 14.62 9.04 -24.04
N TRP A 201 15.87 8.62 -23.85
CA TRP A 201 16.35 7.95 -22.66
C TRP A 201 16.97 8.93 -21.67
N TYR A 202 16.95 8.57 -20.39
CA TYR A 202 17.57 9.31 -19.32
C TYR A 202 18.28 8.35 -18.37
N SER A 203 19.45 8.74 -17.88
CA SER A 203 20.13 8.07 -16.77
C SER A 203 20.41 9.05 -15.65
N TRP A 204 20.33 8.59 -14.42
CA TRP A 204 20.76 9.33 -13.26
C TRP A 204 21.84 8.56 -12.51
N THR A 205 22.95 9.23 -12.22
CA THR A 205 24.06 8.67 -11.46
C THR A 205 24.20 9.39 -10.13
N SER A 206 24.23 8.63 -9.03
CA SER A 206 24.39 9.20 -7.71
C SER A 206 25.77 9.82 -7.54
N PRO A 207 25.88 11.05 -7.00
CA PRO A 207 27.18 11.62 -6.62
C PRO A 207 27.97 10.70 -5.67
N ARG A 208 27.28 9.92 -4.84
CA ARG A 208 27.89 8.96 -3.89
C ARG A 208 28.51 7.74 -4.57
N LEU A 209 28.05 7.40 -5.78
CA LEU A 209 28.65 6.30 -6.53
C LEU A 209 30.05 6.66 -7.01
N ILE A 210 30.35 7.94 -7.23
CA ILE A 210 31.62 8.42 -7.83
C ILE A 210 32.53 9.05 -6.78
N SER A 211 31.97 9.83 -5.86
CA SER A 211 32.72 10.47 -4.78
C SER A 211 32.79 9.56 -3.56
N GLU A 212 33.98 9.43 -2.97
CA GLU A 212 34.20 8.72 -1.70
C GLU A 212 33.65 9.54 -0.53
N LEU A 213 32.32 9.67 -0.46
CA LEU A 213 31.66 10.29 0.68
C LEU A 213 31.65 9.30 1.85
N PRO A 214 32.08 9.70 3.06
CA PRO A 214 32.08 8.82 4.22
C PRO A 214 30.66 8.35 4.51
N SER A 215 30.40 7.06 4.33
CA SER A 215 29.10 6.45 4.61
C SER A 215 29.21 5.68 5.92
N GLY A 216 28.63 6.21 6.99
CA GLY A 216 28.51 5.51 8.28
C GLY A 216 27.11 4.93 8.47
N GLU A 217 26.97 3.93 9.35
CA GLU A 217 25.71 3.23 9.70
C GLU A 217 24.58 4.16 10.23
N HIS A 218 24.88 5.44 10.49
CA HIS A 218 23.95 6.45 11.00
C HIS A 218 23.71 7.63 10.06
N HIS A 219 24.03 7.49 8.77
CA HIS A 219 23.83 8.56 7.80
C HIS A 219 22.35 8.91 7.63
N ARG A 220 21.97 10.14 7.96
CA ARG A 220 20.62 10.65 7.70
C ARG A 220 20.58 11.21 6.28
N TYR A 221 19.79 10.58 5.41
CA TYR A 221 19.59 11.05 4.05
C TYR A 221 19.14 12.51 4.02
N GLN A 222 19.85 13.32 3.25
CA GLN A 222 19.48 14.68 2.95
C GLN A 222 18.68 14.75 1.65
N LEU A 223 17.84 15.78 1.49
CA LEU A 223 16.97 15.91 0.31
C LEU A 223 17.72 16.03 -1.02
N ASP A 224 18.96 16.52 -0.99
CA ASP A 224 19.84 16.66 -2.15
C ASP A 224 20.43 15.33 -2.64
N GLU A 225 20.41 14.28 -1.82
CA GLU A 225 20.83 12.93 -2.20
C GLU A 225 19.75 12.15 -2.99
N PHE A 226 18.52 12.68 -3.03
CA PHE A 226 17.40 12.05 -3.73
C PHE A 226 17.30 12.52 -5.19
N ILE A 227 16.65 11.68 -6.01
CA ILE A 227 16.54 11.90 -7.45
C ILE A 227 15.53 13.03 -7.72
N PRO A 228 15.93 14.12 -8.41
CA PRO A 228 15.00 15.17 -8.79
C PRO A 228 14.24 14.79 -10.06
N LEU A 229 12.90 14.78 -10.04
CA LEU A 229 12.12 14.55 -11.26
C LEU A 229 11.45 15.79 -11.83
N GLU A 230 11.29 16.84 -11.03
CA GLU A 230 10.48 18.01 -11.43
C GLU A 230 11.17 19.35 -11.13
N SER A 231 12.24 19.34 -10.32
CA SER A 231 12.85 20.56 -9.82
C SER A 231 14.38 20.59 -9.98
N ALA A 232 14.91 21.78 -10.18
CA ALA A 232 16.32 22.10 -10.06
C ALA A 232 16.65 22.59 -8.62
N PRO A 233 17.92 22.54 -8.19
CA PRO A 233 18.32 22.98 -6.84
C PRO A 233 17.95 24.42 -6.47
N LYS A 234 17.74 25.30 -7.46
CA LYS A 234 17.37 26.71 -7.26
C LYS A 234 15.85 26.93 -7.13
N ASP A 235 15.06 25.92 -7.47
CA ASP A 235 13.62 26.04 -7.49
C ASP A 235 13.04 25.97 -6.08
N LYS A 236 12.00 26.76 -5.82
CA LYS A 236 11.32 26.75 -4.53
C LYS A 236 9.98 26.05 -4.67
N GLN A 237 9.62 25.21 -3.71
CA GLN A 237 8.34 24.50 -3.66
C GLN A 237 7.10 25.42 -3.84
N SER A 238 7.21 26.72 -3.55
CA SER A 238 6.16 27.71 -3.75
C SER A 238 5.89 28.07 -5.22
N ASP A 239 6.74 27.66 -6.15
CA ASP A 239 6.62 28.01 -7.55
C ASP A 239 5.44 27.26 -8.17
N GLY A 240 4.44 27.99 -8.69
CA GLY A 240 3.21 27.40 -9.25
C GLY A 240 3.41 26.47 -10.46
N LYS A 241 4.66 26.28 -10.93
CA LYS A 241 5.00 25.41 -12.05
C LYS A 241 4.78 23.91 -11.77
N PHE A 242 4.81 23.52 -10.48
CA PHE A 242 4.67 22.12 -10.07
C PHE A 242 3.23 21.60 -10.08
N SER A 243 2.24 22.38 -10.54
CA SER A 243 0.86 21.91 -10.71
C SER A 243 0.61 21.23 -12.07
N THR A 244 1.60 21.24 -12.97
CA THR A 244 1.46 20.65 -14.30
C THR A 244 1.36 19.13 -14.19
N PRO A 245 0.36 18.48 -14.82
CA PRO A 245 0.22 17.03 -14.80
C PRO A 245 1.46 16.33 -15.36
N ARG A 246 2.05 15.44 -14.56
CA ARG A 246 3.14 14.54 -14.96
C ARG A 246 2.82 13.12 -14.51
N VAL A 247 3.28 12.12 -15.25
CA VAL A 247 3.06 10.71 -14.92
C VAL A 247 4.35 9.92 -14.98
N VAL A 248 4.59 9.13 -13.95
CA VAL A 248 5.69 8.17 -13.88
C VAL A 248 5.10 6.77 -13.76
N VAL A 249 5.49 5.90 -14.68
CA VAL A 249 5.13 4.49 -14.70
C VAL A 249 6.32 3.69 -14.17
N GLY A 250 6.07 2.79 -13.22
CA GLY A 250 7.10 1.87 -12.73
C GLY A 250 6.51 0.49 -12.48
N HIS A 251 7.34 -0.43 -12.02
CA HIS A 251 6.91 -1.75 -11.56
C HIS A 251 7.22 -1.88 -10.07
N ASN A 252 6.18 -2.00 -9.25
CA ASN A 252 6.29 -1.77 -7.80
C ASN A 252 6.81 -0.35 -7.48
N VAL A 253 6.27 0.63 -8.20
CA VAL A 253 6.75 2.03 -8.26
C VAL A 253 6.85 2.76 -6.92
N SER A 254 6.20 2.25 -5.87
CA SER A 254 6.32 2.82 -4.52
C SER A 254 7.75 2.73 -3.98
N TYR A 255 8.50 1.71 -4.39
CA TYR A 255 9.92 1.58 -4.07
C TYR A 255 10.73 2.72 -4.70
N ASP A 256 10.52 2.99 -5.98
CA ASP A 256 11.19 4.07 -6.71
C ASP A 256 10.74 5.45 -6.22
N ARG A 257 9.43 5.60 -5.94
CA ARG A 257 8.80 6.83 -5.44
C ARG A 257 9.48 7.34 -4.18
N ALA A 258 9.85 6.43 -3.27
CA ALA A 258 10.57 6.78 -2.04
C ALA A 258 11.97 7.36 -2.28
N ARG A 259 12.51 7.28 -3.51
CA ARG A 259 13.83 7.81 -3.87
C ARG A 259 13.76 9.13 -4.64
N ILE A 260 12.56 9.70 -4.80
CA ILE A 260 12.34 10.95 -5.52
C ILE A 260 12.25 12.11 -4.53
N ARG A 261 13.01 13.18 -4.81
CA ARG A 261 13.16 14.33 -3.91
C ARG A 261 11.84 15.05 -3.64
N GLU A 262 11.07 15.33 -4.68
CA GLU A 262 9.82 16.09 -4.59
C GLU A 262 8.71 15.32 -3.85
N GLN A 263 8.85 14.02 -3.63
CA GLN A 263 7.85 13.22 -2.91
C GLN A 263 7.87 13.44 -1.39
N TYR A 264 8.88 14.15 -0.89
CA TYR A 264 8.98 14.57 0.51
C TYR A 264 8.51 16.00 0.75
N TRP A 265 8.02 16.68 -0.29
CA TRP A 265 7.45 18.01 -0.20
C TRP A 265 6.04 18.00 0.43
N LEU A 266 5.80 18.90 1.39
CA LEU A 266 4.49 18.98 2.08
C LEU A 266 3.31 19.33 1.14
N LYS A 267 3.53 20.22 0.18
CA LYS A 267 2.58 20.54 -0.89
C LYS A 267 2.79 19.55 -2.04
N SER A 268 1.71 18.89 -2.43
CA SER A 268 1.69 17.95 -3.55
C SER A 268 2.01 18.65 -4.87
N THR A 269 2.78 17.97 -5.72
CA THR A 269 2.95 18.34 -7.13
C THR A 269 1.85 17.70 -7.99
N GLY A 270 1.84 18.05 -9.27
CA GLY A 270 1.03 17.43 -10.32
C GLY A 270 1.61 16.09 -10.80
N LEU A 271 2.68 15.57 -10.20
CA LEU A 271 3.19 14.24 -10.51
C LEU A 271 2.28 13.15 -9.93
N ARG A 272 2.02 12.13 -10.73
CA ARG A 272 1.29 10.92 -10.34
C ARG A 272 2.06 9.69 -10.74
N PHE A 273 1.89 8.61 -9.98
CA PHE A 273 2.53 7.33 -10.24
C PHE A 273 1.53 6.30 -10.70
N VAL A 274 1.95 5.47 -11.66
CA VAL A 274 1.18 4.33 -12.15
C VAL A 274 2.02 3.08 -12.01
N ASP A 275 1.52 2.13 -11.23
CA ASP A 275 2.21 0.88 -10.96
C ASP A 275 1.71 -0.23 -11.88
N THR A 276 2.60 -0.74 -12.74
CA THR A 276 2.31 -1.89 -13.61
C THR A 276 2.02 -3.17 -12.82
N MET A 277 2.60 -3.35 -11.63
CA MET A 277 2.29 -4.49 -10.78
C MET A 277 0.84 -4.41 -10.30
N SER A 278 0.41 -3.25 -9.77
CA SER A 278 -0.98 -3.01 -9.35
C SER A 278 -1.98 -3.17 -10.50
N LEU A 279 -1.68 -2.61 -11.68
CA LEU A 279 -2.53 -2.78 -12.87
C LEU A 279 -2.65 -4.26 -13.28
N HIS A 280 -1.54 -5.02 -13.22
CA HIS A 280 -1.55 -6.45 -13.51
C HIS A 280 -2.44 -7.20 -12.51
N VAL A 281 -2.33 -6.89 -11.21
CA VAL A 281 -3.19 -7.50 -10.18
C VAL A 281 -4.67 -7.24 -10.46
N CYS A 282 -5.04 -6.05 -10.94
CA CYS A 282 -6.42 -5.72 -11.29
C CYS A 282 -6.96 -6.49 -12.52
N VAL A 283 -6.11 -6.75 -13.52
CA VAL A 283 -6.52 -7.35 -14.81
C VAL A 283 -6.38 -8.87 -14.81
N SER A 284 -5.23 -9.36 -14.35
CA SER A 284 -4.79 -10.75 -14.44
C SER A 284 -4.17 -11.25 -13.13
N GLY A 285 -4.56 -10.69 -11.98
CA GLY A 285 -4.05 -11.12 -10.69
C GLY A 285 -4.54 -12.52 -10.26
N VAL A 286 -3.74 -13.19 -9.45
CA VAL A 286 -4.08 -14.47 -8.82
C VAL A 286 -4.59 -14.31 -7.38
N THR A 287 -5.47 -15.22 -6.96
CA THR A 287 -5.86 -15.39 -5.55
C THR A 287 -4.70 -15.96 -4.71
N SER A 288 -4.82 -15.88 -3.38
CA SER A 288 -3.80 -16.42 -2.46
C SER A 288 -3.55 -17.92 -2.66
N TYR A 289 -4.60 -18.69 -2.93
CA TYR A 289 -4.49 -20.13 -3.20
C TYR A 289 -3.77 -20.40 -4.53
N GLN A 290 -4.19 -19.75 -5.61
CA GLN A 290 -3.55 -19.86 -6.93
C GLN A 290 -2.08 -19.43 -6.89
N ARG A 291 -1.74 -18.39 -6.12
CA ARG A 291 -0.36 -17.96 -5.89
C ARG A 291 0.48 -19.05 -5.21
N ALA A 292 -0.10 -19.75 -4.22
CA ALA A 292 0.59 -20.86 -3.56
C ALA A 292 0.85 -22.00 -4.54
N MET A 293 -0.13 -22.33 -5.39
CA MET A 293 0.01 -23.37 -6.42
C MET A 293 1.10 -23.01 -7.45
N LEU A 294 1.10 -21.79 -7.97
CA LEU A 294 2.12 -21.31 -8.92
C LEU A 294 3.54 -21.34 -8.34
N LYS A 295 3.68 -21.18 -7.02
CA LYS A 295 4.98 -21.23 -6.34
C LYS A 295 5.43 -22.66 -6.03
N SER A 296 4.50 -23.56 -5.72
CA SER A 296 4.82 -24.91 -5.25
C SER A 296 4.94 -25.94 -6.37
N SER A 297 4.18 -25.76 -7.45
CA SER A 297 3.95 -26.81 -8.45
C SER A 297 4.68 -26.47 -9.74
N LYS A 298 5.59 -27.36 -10.18
CA LYS A 298 6.21 -27.26 -11.51
C LYS A 298 5.20 -27.52 -12.63
N GLU A 299 4.18 -28.32 -12.35
CA GLU A 299 3.10 -28.65 -13.28
C GLU A 299 1.77 -28.50 -12.54
N LEU A 300 0.90 -27.66 -13.07
CA LEU A 300 -0.46 -27.49 -12.55
C LEU A 300 -1.38 -28.60 -13.13
N PRO A 301 -2.40 -29.03 -12.38
CA PRO A 301 -3.44 -29.93 -12.91
C PRO A 301 -4.03 -29.38 -14.22
N LEU A 302 -4.47 -30.27 -15.12
CA LEU A 302 -5.03 -29.87 -16.43
C LEU A 302 -6.18 -28.86 -16.33
N GLU A 303 -6.98 -28.96 -15.27
CA GLU A 303 -8.10 -28.05 -14.99
C GLU A 303 -7.62 -26.60 -14.73
N ASP A 304 -6.44 -26.46 -14.12
CA ASP A 304 -5.85 -25.19 -13.72
C ASP A 304 -5.04 -24.51 -14.82
N LEU A 305 -4.71 -25.23 -15.90
CA LEU A 305 -4.00 -24.67 -17.06
C LEU A 305 -4.77 -23.54 -17.74
N SER A 306 -6.10 -23.59 -17.67
CA SER A 306 -7.01 -22.64 -18.33
C SER A 306 -6.88 -21.21 -17.78
N TRP A 307 -6.72 -21.07 -16.46
CA TRP A 307 -6.53 -19.77 -15.82
C TRP A 307 -5.04 -19.43 -15.69
N SER A 308 -4.16 -20.42 -15.55
CA SER A 308 -2.72 -20.17 -15.40
C SER A 308 -2.10 -19.54 -16.64
N SER A 309 -2.66 -19.80 -17.84
CA SER A 309 -2.19 -19.16 -19.08
C SER A 309 -2.57 -17.67 -19.19
N GLN A 310 -3.48 -17.19 -18.34
CA GLN A 310 -4.02 -15.82 -18.39
C GLN A 310 -3.52 -14.95 -17.23
N SER A 311 -2.68 -15.51 -16.36
CA SER A 311 -2.25 -14.90 -15.10
C SER A 311 -0.80 -15.25 -14.79
N SER A 312 -0.18 -14.50 -13.88
CA SER A 312 1.20 -14.73 -13.47
C SER A 312 1.41 -14.30 -12.02
N LEU A 313 2.60 -14.57 -11.48
CA LEU A 313 3.03 -13.91 -10.26
C LEU A 313 3.35 -12.43 -10.54
N ASN A 314 3.51 -11.67 -9.46
CA ASN A 314 3.55 -10.21 -9.53
C ASN A 314 4.91 -9.61 -9.94
N ASN A 315 6.01 -10.37 -9.97
CA ASN A 315 7.32 -9.78 -10.26
C ASN A 315 7.44 -9.42 -11.75
N LEU A 316 8.31 -8.46 -12.06
CA LEU A 316 8.44 -7.92 -13.41
C LEU A 316 8.73 -9.01 -14.45
N ALA A 317 9.60 -9.98 -14.15
CA ALA A 317 9.94 -11.05 -15.07
C ALA A 317 8.72 -11.92 -15.45
N ASP A 318 7.88 -12.28 -14.49
CA ASP A 318 6.70 -13.10 -14.73
C ASP A 318 5.60 -12.31 -15.44
N VAL A 319 5.39 -11.05 -15.05
CA VAL A 319 4.43 -10.13 -15.70
C VAL A 319 4.86 -9.81 -17.13
N TYR A 320 6.16 -9.59 -17.35
CA TYR A 320 6.74 -9.36 -18.67
C TYR A 320 6.57 -10.58 -19.57
N SER A 321 6.87 -11.78 -19.05
CA SER A 321 6.65 -13.05 -19.75
C SER A 321 5.18 -13.23 -20.18
N LEU A 322 4.23 -12.91 -19.29
CA LEU A 322 2.79 -13.03 -19.57
C LEU A 322 2.33 -12.11 -20.72
N TYR A 323 2.73 -10.84 -20.71
CA TYR A 323 2.23 -9.84 -21.66
C TYR A 323 3.08 -9.70 -22.93
N CYS A 324 4.31 -10.21 -22.94
CA CYS A 324 5.27 -10.07 -24.02
C CYS A 324 5.76 -11.43 -24.55
N ASP A 325 4.80 -12.31 -24.88
CA ASP A 325 5.03 -13.57 -25.63
C ASP A 325 6.11 -14.49 -25.03
N GLY A 326 6.19 -14.59 -23.71
CA GLY A 326 7.14 -15.47 -23.02
C GLY A 326 8.59 -14.96 -22.96
N ALA A 327 8.81 -13.68 -23.28
CA ALA A 327 10.14 -13.08 -23.20
C ALA A 327 10.68 -13.10 -21.76
N LYS A 328 11.97 -13.40 -21.60
CA LYS A 328 12.64 -13.51 -20.30
C LYS A 328 13.49 -12.29 -20.00
N LEU A 329 13.51 -11.91 -18.73
CA LEU A 329 14.46 -10.94 -18.18
C LEU A 329 15.61 -11.69 -17.51
N ASP A 330 16.82 -11.16 -17.69
CA ASP A 330 18.00 -11.62 -16.98
C ASP A 330 17.89 -11.18 -15.51
N LYS A 331 18.24 -12.06 -14.57
CA LYS A 331 18.13 -11.82 -13.12
C LYS A 331 19.48 -11.70 -12.43
N GLU A 332 20.58 -12.05 -13.09
CA GLU A 332 21.85 -12.27 -12.41
C GLU A 332 22.50 -10.96 -11.94
N LYS A 333 22.39 -9.90 -12.75
CA LYS A 333 23.01 -8.60 -12.47
C LYS A 333 22.44 -7.86 -11.26
N ARG A 334 21.18 -8.16 -10.90
CA ARG A 334 20.51 -7.57 -9.73
C ARG A 334 21.20 -7.93 -8.41
N ASN A 335 21.83 -9.10 -8.33
CA ASN A 335 22.47 -9.56 -7.09
C ASN A 335 23.61 -8.64 -6.65
N LEU A 336 24.27 -7.96 -7.59
CA LEU A 336 25.34 -7.01 -7.26
C LEU A 336 24.83 -5.79 -6.48
N PHE A 337 23.59 -5.35 -6.71
CA PHE A 337 22.97 -4.29 -5.92
C PHE A 337 22.57 -4.75 -4.51
N VAL A 338 22.31 -6.05 -4.33
CA VAL A 338 21.84 -6.63 -3.06
C VAL A 338 23.00 -7.00 -2.15
N GLU A 339 24.06 -7.59 -2.71
CA GLU A 339 25.16 -8.19 -1.95
C GLU A 339 26.50 -7.46 -2.16
N GLY A 340 26.62 -6.71 -3.26
CA GLY A 340 27.87 -6.03 -3.63
C GLY A 340 28.08 -4.67 -2.97
N THR A 341 29.24 -4.10 -3.26
CA THR A 341 29.72 -2.82 -2.72
C THR A 341 29.70 -1.70 -3.78
N LEU A 342 29.73 -0.43 -3.34
CA LEU A 342 29.76 0.71 -4.27
C LEU A 342 30.94 0.68 -5.26
N PRO A 343 32.18 0.30 -4.88
CA PRO A 343 33.28 0.16 -5.83
C PRO A 343 33.06 -0.92 -6.90
N GLU A 344 32.43 -2.04 -6.56
CA GLU A 344 32.10 -3.10 -7.52
C GLU A 344 31.02 -2.64 -8.50
N ILE A 345 29.98 -1.95 -8.00
CA ILE A 345 28.95 -1.32 -8.85
C ILE A 345 29.58 -0.31 -9.81
N ARG A 346 30.56 0.49 -9.33
CA ARG A 346 31.29 1.44 -10.17
C ARG A 346 32.10 0.72 -11.26
N ALA A 347 32.74 -0.39 -10.94
CA ALA A 347 33.52 -1.17 -11.90
C ALA A 347 32.66 -1.78 -13.02
N GLU A 348 31.41 -2.16 -12.71
CA GLU A 348 30.46 -2.74 -13.68
C GLU A 348 29.40 -1.75 -14.19
N PHE A 349 29.63 -0.44 -14.04
CA PHE A 349 28.62 0.61 -14.27
C PHE A 349 27.87 0.48 -15.61
N GLN A 350 28.58 0.33 -16.72
CA GLN A 350 27.97 0.23 -18.07
C GLN A 350 27.04 -0.99 -18.20
N SER A 351 27.47 -2.12 -17.64
CA SER A 351 26.73 -3.39 -17.65
C SER A 351 25.45 -3.28 -16.83
N LEU A 352 25.53 -2.62 -15.67
CA LEU A 352 24.41 -2.39 -14.76
C LEU A 352 23.42 -1.34 -15.29
N MET A 353 23.89 -0.23 -15.85
CA MET A 353 23.01 0.76 -16.51
C MET A 353 22.21 0.13 -17.65
N THR A 354 22.86 -0.72 -18.45
CA THR A 354 22.18 -1.45 -19.54
C THR A 354 21.14 -2.43 -19.00
N TYR A 355 21.40 -3.03 -17.84
CA TYR A 355 20.42 -3.86 -17.12
C TYR A 355 19.23 -3.03 -16.66
N CYS A 356 19.43 -1.90 -15.96
CA CYS A 356 18.36 -1.00 -15.51
C CYS A 356 17.52 -0.51 -16.70
N ALA A 357 18.18 -0.16 -17.81
CA ALA A 357 17.48 0.22 -19.05
C ALA A 357 16.66 -0.93 -19.64
N GLY A 358 17.13 -2.18 -19.50
CA GLY A 358 16.38 -3.38 -19.87
C GLY A 358 15.07 -3.53 -19.09
N ASP A 359 15.11 -3.31 -17.78
CA ASP A 359 13.93 -3.36 -16.89
C ASP A 359 12.94 -2.23 -17.18
N VAL A 360 13.42 -1.02 -17.43
CA VAL A 360 12.59 0.11 -17.90
C VAL A 360 11.95 -0.19 -19.26
N ALA A 361 12.70 -0.75 -20.22
CA ALA A 361 12.17 -1.12 -21.52
C ALA A 361 11.13 -2.24 -21.42
N ALA A 362 11.34 -3.22 -20.54
CA ALA A 362 10.38 -4.27 -20.27
C ALA A 362 9.10 -3.72 -19.62
N THR A 363 9.23 -2.83 -18.63
CA THR A 363 8.10 -2.13 -18.01
C THR A 363 7.31 -1.33 -19.04
N LYS A 364 7.99 -0.65 -19.98
CA LYS A 364 7.35 0.05 -21.11
C LYS A 364 6.56 -0.91 -22.01
N ARG A 365 7.11 -2.09 -22.33
CA ARG A 365 6.41 -3.10 -23.12
C ARG A 365 5.19 -3.67 -22.37
N VAL A 366 5.31 -3.93 -21.07
CA VAL A 366 4.20 -4.35 -20.21
C VAL A 366 3.08 -3.32 -20.22
N ILE A 367 3.35 -2.07 -19.87
CA ILE A 367 2.30 -1.04 -19.79
C ILE A 367 1.63 -0.81 -21.15
N THR A 368 2.37 -0.98 -22.25
CA THR A 368 1.85 -0.84 -23.62
C THR A 368 0.74 -1.84 -23.94
N LYS A 369 0.83 -3.07 -23.40
CA LYS A 369 -0.22 -4.09 -23.54
C LYS A 369 -1.26 -4.02 -22.43
N LEU A 370 -0.81 -3.75 -21.21
CA LEU A 370 -1.63 -3.80 -20.00
C LEU A 370 -2.60 -2.62 -19.87
N PHE A 371 -2.17 -1.40 -20.20
CA PHE A 371 -3.00 -0.21 -20.00
C PHE A 371 -4.29 -0.22 -20.85
N PRO A 372 -4.28 -0.58 -22.15
CA PRO A 372 -5.51 -0.76 -22.92
C PRO A 372 -6.45 -1.83 -22.35
N LEU A 373 -5.89 -2.95 -21.86
CA LEU A 373 -6.67 -4.02 -21.23
C LEU A 373 -7.33 -3.53 -19.94
N PHE A 374 -6.59 -2.75 -19.13
CA PHE A 374 -7.10 -2.13 -17.92
C PHE A 374 -8.28 -1.19 -18.22
N LEU A 375 -8.15 -0.29 -19.20
CA LEU A 375 -9.23 0.63 -19.58
C LEU A 375 -10.47 -0.12 -20.11
N ARG A 376 -10.27 -1.22 -20.84
CA ARG A 376 -11.39 -2.07 -21.31
C ARG A 376 -12.09 -2.77 -20.14
N ARG A 377 -11.33 -3.23 -19.13
CA ARG A 377 -11.86 -3.92 -17.95
C ARG A 377 -12.56 -2.96 -16.99
N PHE A 378 -12.03 -1.74 -16.85
CA PHE A 378 -12.51 -0.69 -15.95
C PHE A 378 -12.79 0.60 -16.73
N PRO A 379 -13.92 0.67 -17.46
CA PRO A 379 -14.21 1.79 -18.34
C PRO A 379 -14.56 3.09 -17.60
N HIS A 380 -14.96 3.01 -16.33
CA HIS A 380 -15.32 4.19 -15.54
C HIS A 380 -14.05 4.93 -15.08
N PRO A 381 -13.90 6.25 -15.32
CA PRO A 381 -12.68 7.00 -15.04
C PRO A 381 -12.33 7.06 -13.54
N ALA A 382 -13.31 6.85 -12.65
CA ALA A 382 -13.07 6.86 -11.21
C ALA A 382 -12.06 5.81 -10.75
N THR A 383 -11.97 4.66 -11.42
CA THR A 383 -10.96 3.65 -11.06
C THR A 383 -9.56 4.18 -11.29
N LEU A 384 -9.29 4.78 -12.46
CA LEU A 384 -7.99 5.38 -12.75
C LEU A 384 -7.70 6.58 -11.84
N ALA A 385 -8.69 7.46 -11.63
CA ALA A 385 -8.56 8.60 -10.72
C ALA A 385 -8.18 8.15 -9.30
N GLY A 386 -8.88 7.14 -8.76
CA GLY A 386 -8.61 6.58 -7.45
C GLY A 386 -7.21 5.98 -7.35
N MET A 387 -6.76 5.24 -8.37
CA MET A 387 -5.40 4.67 -8.39
C MET A 387 -4.32 5.76 -8.39
N LEU A 388 -4.50 6.82 -9.19
CA LEU A 388 -3.56 7.95 -9.24
C LEU A 388 -3.45 8.67 -7.90
N GLU A 389 -4.55 8.82 -7.17
CA GLU A 389 -4.56 9.54 -5.88
C GLU A 389 -4.09 8.68 -4.71
N VAL A 390 -4.50 7.40 -4.63
CA VAL A 390 -4.04 6.47 -3.58
C VAL A 390 -2.51 6.31 -3.63
N GLY A 391 -1.94 6.33 -4.84
CA GLY A 391 -0.49 6.30 -5.04
C GLY A 391 0.27 7.47 -4.40
N ASN A 392 -0.39 8.57 -4.05
CA ASN A 392 0.25 9.77 -3.47
C ASN A 392 0.12 9.87 -1.95
N ALA A 393 -0.44 8.86 -1.28
CA ALA A 393 -0.57 8.90 0.17
C ALA A 393 0.76 9.23 0.86
N TYR A 394 0.68 10.02 1.92
CA TYR A 394 1.81 10.49 2.72
C TYR A 394 1.59 10.10 4.18
N LEU A 395 2.62 9.55 4.81
CA LEU A 395 2.59 9.20 6.23
C LEU A 395 3.40 10.23 7.02
N PRO A 396 2.73 11.15 7.76
CA PRO A 396 3.44 12.12 8.58
C PRO A 396 4.05 11.41 9.80
N VAL A 397 5.37 11.28 9.82
CA VAL A 397 6.14 10.84 10.99
C VAL A 397 6.85 12.03 11.63
N ASN A 398 7.13 11.95 12.92
CA ASN A 398 7.87 12.97 13.66
C ASN A 398 9.09 12.35 14.36
N SER A 399 9.82 13.18 15.10
CA SER A 399 11.02 12.75 15.86
C SER A 399 10.76 11.70 16.93
N ASN A 400 9.50 11.40 17.28
CA ASN A 400 9.16 10.34 18.23
C ASN A 400 9.13 8.97 17.57
N TRP A 401 9.16 8.87 16.24
CA TRP A 401 9.11 7.60 15.53
C TRP A 401 10.29 6.66 15.88
N PRO A 402 11.55 7.11 15.91
CA PRO A 402 12.66 6.26 16.36
C PRO A 402 12.52 5.81 17.81
N ARG A 403 11.99 6.68 18.68
CA ARG A 403 11.72 6.34 20.08
C ARG A 403 10.64 5.27 20.20
N TYR A 404 9.56 5.39 19.42
CA TYR A 404 8.49 4.39 19.38
C TYR A 404 9.00 3.02 18.94
N ILE A 405 9.85 2.98 17.90
CA ILE A 405 10.49 1.74 17.44
C ILE A 405 11.35 1.16 18.57
N GLN A 406 12.26 1.95 19.14
CA GLN A 406 13.15 1.50 20.20
C GLN A 406 12.38 0.96 21.43
N GLU A 407 11.34 1.67 21.89
CA GLU A 407 10.53 1.23 23.03
C GLU A 407 9.74 -0.05 22.71
N SER A 408 9.29 -0.22 21.45
CA SER A 408 8.58 -1.43 21.00
C SER A 408 9.53 -2.63 20.92
N ASP A 409 10.74 -2.43 20.40
CA ASP A 409 11.77 -3.47 20.31
C ASP A 409 12.21 -3.94 21.69
N LEU A 410 12.46 -3.00 22.62
CA LEU A 410 12.79 -3.33 24.01
C LEU A 410 11.69 -4.14 24.69
N ALA A 411 10.41 -3.76 24.50
CA ALA A 411 9.29 -4.51 25.06
C ALA A 411 9.18 -5.94 24.48
N TYR A 412 9.49 -6.11 23.19
CA TYR A 412 9.57 -7.42 22.56
C TYR A 412 10.70 -8.26 23.16
N GLU A 413 11.90 -7.69 23.29
CA GLU A 413 13.07 -8.37 23.86
C GLU A 413 12.81 -8.82 25.30
N ASP A 414 12.22 -7.95 26.13
CA ASP A 414 11.88 -8.26 27.52
C ASP A 414 10.91 -9.46 27.59
N LEU A 415 9.85 -9.46 26.75
CA LEU A 415 8.87 -10.55 26.70
C LEU A 415 9.46 -11.85 26.17
N ASP A 416 10.33 -11.79 25.16
CA ASP A 416 11.00 -12.97 24.59
C ASP A 416 11.96 -13.60 25.61
N ILE A 417 12.74 -12.78 26.33
CA ILE A 417 13.62 -13.23 27.42
C ILE A 417 12.80 -13.85 28.55
N GLU A 418 11.71 -13.19 28.99
CA GLU A 418 10.84 -13.72 30.03
C GLU A 418 10.19 -15.05 29.61
N ALA A 419 9.66 -15.13 28.39
CA ALA A 419 9.07 -16.35 27.85
C ALA A 419 10.08 -17.49 27.81
N LYS A 420 11.30 -17.25 27.31
CA LYS A 420 12.40 -18.23 27.30
C LYS A 420 12.77 -18.68 28.71
N HIS A 421 12.82 -17.75 29.66
CA HIS A 421 13.13 -18.08 31.05
C HIS A 421 12.05 -18.95 31.69
N LEU A 422 10.78 -18.60 31.51
CA LEU A 422 9.65 -19.39 32.02
C LEU A 422 9.59 -20.77 31.36
N LEU A 423 9.82 -20.86 30.06
CA LEU A 423 9.89 -22.14 29.34
C LEU A 423 11.05 -23.00 29.85
N ALA A 424 12.24 -22.42 30.04
CA ALA A 424 13.37 -23.14 30.61
C ALA A 424 13.07 -23.66 32.03
N GLN A 425 12.49 -22.82 32.90
CA GLN A 425 12.07 -23.25 34.24
C GLN A 425 11.04 -24.39 34.21
N ARG A 426 10.09 -24.35 33.28
CA ARG A 426 9.08 -25.40 33.10
C ARG A 426 9.69 -26.68 32.53
N ALA A 427 10.61 -26.56 31.58
CA ALA A 427 11.38 -27.68 31.05
C ALA A 427 12.22 -28.34 32.15
N ASP A 428 12.93 -27.56 32.97
CA ASP A 428 13.70 -28.08 34.12
C ASP A 428 12.80 -28.74 35.16
N ALA A 429 11.60 -28.19 35.41
CA ALA A 429 10.61 -28.81 36.28
C ALA A 429 10.10 -30.14 35.71
N ALA A 430 9.84 -30.21 34.40
CA ALA A 430 9.45 -31.44 33.73
C ALA A 430 10.58 -32.47 33.73
N CYS A 431 11.82 -32.09 33.40
CA CYS A 431 13.00 -32.96 33.47
C CYS A 431 13.22 -33.54 34.86
N ARG A 432 12.90 -32.81 35.93
CA ARG A 432 12.96 -33.36 37.29
C ARG A 432 12.01 -34.54 37.48
N LEU A 433 10.84 -34.55 36.84
CA LEU A 433 9.88 -35.66 36.93
C LEU A 433 10.40 -36.96 36.30
N LEU A 434 11.45 -36.90 35.48
CA LEU A 434 12.13 -38.09 34.95
C LEU A 434 12.84 -38.86 36.07
N HIS A 435 13.36 -38.16 37.09
CA HIS A 435 13.98 -38.81 38.24
C HIS A 435 12.93 -39.62 39.01
N ASP A 436 13.28 -40.82 39.45
CA ASP A 436 12.40 -41.76 40.14
C ASP A 436 11.07 -42.08 39.42
N ALA A 437 11.00 -41.80 38.11
CA ALA A 437 9.81 -41.94 37.27
C ALA A 437 8.56 -41.25 37.84
N GLU A 438 8.73 -40.09 38.50
CA GLU A 438 7.63 -39.34 39.10
C GLU A 438 6.56 -38.92 38.09
N PHE A 439 6.93 -38.75 36.82
CA PHE A 439 5.99 -38.46 35.73
C PHE A 439 4.85 -39.50 35.63
N ARG A 440 5.08 -40.75 36.07
CA ARG A 440 4.04 -41.80 36.08
C ARG A 440 2.92 -41.56 37.09
N LYS A 441 3.12 -40.66 38.07
CA LYS A 441 2.10 -40.29 39.06
C LYS A 441 1.00 -39.40 38.45
N ASP A 442 1.27 -38.76 37.31
CA ASP A 442 0.31 -37.90 36.61
C ASP A 442 -0.16 -38.55 35.31
N LEU A 443 -1.47 -38.77 35.21
CA LEU A 443 -2.12 -39.41 34.07
C LEU A 443 -1.88 -38.65 32.74
N TRP A 444 -1.72 -37.33 32.80
CA TRP A 444 -1.53 -36.50 31.61
C TRP A 444 -0.13 -36.58 31.00
N LEU A 445 0.83 -37.16 31.73
CA LEU A 445 2.22 -37.29 31.30
C LEU A 445 2.55 -38.67 30.73
N TRP A 446 1.59 -39.59 30.71
CA TRP A 446 1.78 -40.98 30.28
C TRP A 446 2.02 -41.12 28.78
N ASP A 447 1.32 -40.31 27.97
CA ASP A 447 1.41 -40.34 26.51
C ASP A 447 2.55 -39.47 25.95
N GLN A 448 3.36 -38.86 26.81
CA GLN A 448 4.48 -38.02 26.40
C GLN A 448 5.75 -38.86 26.17
N ASP A 449 6.59 -38.42 25.23
CA ASP A 449 7.90 -39.04 24.99
C ASP A 449 8.92 -38.56 26.04
N TRP A 450 9.36 -39.49 26.89
CA TRP A 450 10.37 -39.26 27.94
C TRP A 450 11.74 -39.85 27.58
N SER A 451 11.96 -40.22 26.31
CA SER A 451 13.25 -40.73 25.85
C SER A 451 14.36 -39.67 26.01
N VAL A 452 15.54 -40.11 26.45
CA VAL A 452 16.72 -39.24 26.62
C VAL A 452 17.73 -39.50 25.51
N GLN A 453 18.27 -38.42 24.94
CA GLN A 453 19.36 -38.51 23.97
C GLN A 453 20.71 -38.42 24.69
N GLU A 454 21.62 -39.35 24.43
CA GLU A 454 23.01 -39.23 24.88
C GLU A 454 23.73 -38.14 24.08
N LEU A 455 23.93 -36.99 24.71
CA LEU A 455 24.73 -35.91 24.14
C LEU A 455 26.22 -36.25 24.29
N LYS A 456 26.88 -36.53 23.16
CA LYS A 456 28.34 -36.62 23.12
C LYS A 456 28.94 -35.23 23.29
N LEU A 457 29.31 -34.88 24.52
CA LEU A 457 30.09 -33.68 24.80
C LEU A 457 31.41 -33.77 24.05
N LYS A 458 31.69 -32.81 23.15
CA LYS A 458 33.04 -32.66 22.58
C LYS A 458 34.00 -32.39 23.73
N ALA A 459 35.04 -33.20 23.85
CA ALA A 459 36.15 -32.90 24.75
C ALA A 459 36.67 -31.49 24.42
N ALA A 460 36.80 -30.65 25.45
CA ALA A 460 37.32 -29.30 25.32
C ALA A 460 38.68 -29.34 24.59
N LYS A 461 38.80 -28.56 23.52
CA LYS A 461 40.08 -28.32 22.84
C LYS A 461 40.77 -27.12 23.46
#